data_AF-R5P4H1-F1
#
_entry.id   AF-R5P4H1-F1
#
_cell.length_a   1.000
_cell.length_b   1.000
_cell.length_c   1.000
_cell.angle_alpha   90.00
_cell.angle_beta   90.00
_cell.angle_gamma   90.00
#
_symmetry.space_group_name_H-M   'P 1'
#
loop_
_entity.id
_entity.type
_entity.pdbx_description
1 polymer ?
#
loop_
_entity_poly.entity_id
_entity_poly.type
_entity_poly.pdbx_seq_one_letter_code
_entity_poly.pdbx_strand_id
1 'polypeptide(L)'
;MVNAKKEGLIEATDAKLVEKIFKRYLVDEYQEDERKVKLKPIKKDMQAFDALLYKPKDQYIKESNVTRNYDFFYNKITSVGLTLDELFETIKKLEVINIRLDEDDDPQLIFESLNSTGLDLSEADKIRNYLLMSLAPAEQDDLYTRFWNPIEEFTKYDPSSFVRDYLTMKQGKIGRIDKIYFIFKEYAETADIDRATLLEDMHHYAKIYSQVDNAEVGTAKLNRKLNQLRTLDSTIAYPFFMAFFDYATKVGLAETEIYQVLDVIEAYWARRIICNLPSNALNKVFATLHRDVLNHVNRSSDETSPSYIDVLKYVLLKKGRSSVFPSDEEVKGDFKTRQVYKMPVNARMFILERMENQDNNERHDVVKELTEKNITIEHIMPQTLSDKWKTALGDDWERIHEQYLHTMANLTLTGYNSQYSNLTFIEKRDMEKGVKDSAFRLNNSVKSCEQWTETELKARQKELQDVFMRLWPMPTTSFEPLSREAESTSLDDEDYEFTGKKLQAYMLHGVRYTVNTWKEMLIQVCGHILIEKRSTIEWLCANEKCSFSTTQEDWRRELAPGMYVWTDNSTATKINILHGMFEECNIPASELVFEFRLDQEGEDEE
;
A
#
# COMPACT_ATOMS: atom_id res chain seq x y z
N MET A 1 38.38 -14.30 -18.00
CA MET A 1 39.44 -15.17 -18.58
C MET A 1 39.58 -14.99 -20.09
N VAL A 2 38.60 -15.40 -20.91
CA VAL A 2 38.68 -15.34 -22.39
C VAL A 2 39.04 -13.94 -22.91
N ASN A 3 38.30 -12.90 -22.49
CA ASN A 3 38.56 -11.52 -22.94
C ASN A 3 39.93 -11.00 -22.45
N ALA A 4 40.30 -11.26 -21.19
CA ALA A 4 41.62 -10.88 -20.65
C ALA A 4 42.78 -11.52 -21.45
N LYS A 5 42.62 -12.76 -21.90
CA LYS A 5 43.62 -13.42 -22.74
C LYS A 5 43.64 -12.86 -24.17
N LYS A 6 42.48 -12.57 -24.77
CA LYS A 6 42.38 -11.91 -26.08
C LYS A 6 43.07 -10.55 -26.10
N GLU A 7 43.03 -9.82 -24.99
CA GLU A 7 43.73 -8.54 -24.80
C GLU A 7 45.21 -8.68 -24.40
N GLY A 8 45.72 -9.90 -24.27
CA GLY A 8 47.13 -10.15 -23.92
C GLY A 8 47.49 -9.83 -22.47
N LEU A 9 46.50 -9.66 -21.58
CA LEU A 9 46.72 -9.30 -20.16
C LEU A 9 47.06 -10.49 -19.26
N ILE A 10 46.80 -11.72 -19.73
CA ILE A 10 47.16 -12.95 -19.03
C ILE A 10 47.81 -13.93 -20.01
N GLU A 11 48.68 -14.80 -19.49
CA GLU A 11 49.32 -15.85 -20.28
C GLU A 11 48.45 -17.11 -20.33
N ALA A 12 48.64 -17.91 -21.39
CA ALA A 12 48.03 -19.23 -21.51
C ALA A 12 49.08 -20.19 -22.10
N THR A 13 49.23 -21.35 -21.46
CA THR A 13 50.18 -22.39 -21.87
C THR A 13 49.59 -23.21 -23.01
N ASP A 14 48.30 -23.52 -22.95
CA ASP A 14 47.54 -24.09 -24.07
C ASP A 14 46.92 -22.98 -24.94
N ALA A 15 47.49 -22.79 -26.13
CA ALA A 15 47.01 -21.81 -27.10
C ALA A 15 45.56 -22.05 -27.58
N LYS A 16 45.05 -23.29 -27.48
CA LYS A 16 43.67 -23.64 -27.88
C LYS A 16 42.67 -23.53 -26.72
N LEU A 17 43.12 -23.30 -25.50
CA LEU A 17 42.23 -23.32 -24.33
C LEU A 17 41.19 -22.19 -24.36
N VAL A 18 41.55 -21.02 -24.90
CA VAL A 18 40.60 -19.90 -25.10
C VAL A 18 39.45 -20.31 -26.02
N GLU A 19 39.77 -20.93 -27.15
CA GLU A 19 38.79 -21.41 -28.12
C GLU A 19 37.93 -22.51 -27.50
N LYS A 20 38.55 -23.46 -26.78
CA LYS A 20 37.86 -24.53 -26.07
C LYS A 20 36.88 -24.00 -25.03
N ILE A 21 37.28 -23.01 -24.22
CA ILE A 21 36.39 -22.39 -23.23
C ILE A 21 35.19 -21.75 -23.92
N PHE A 22 35.45 -20.97 -24.97
CA PHE A 22 34.41 -20.26 -25.70
C PHE A 22 33.39 -21.21 -26.35
N LYS A 23 33.86 -22.18 -27.14
CA LYS A 23 32.99 -23.10 -27.90
C LYS A 23 32.34 -24.19 -27.06
N ARG A 24 32.97 -24.61 -25.95
CA ARG A 24 32.44 -25.71 -25.13
C ARG A 24 31.52 -25.22 -24.01
N TYR A 25 31.81 -24.07 -23.41
CA TYR A 25 31.14 -23.62 -22.19
C TYR A 25 30.32 -22.34 -22.35
N LEU A 26 30.67 -21.45 -23.28
CA LEU A 26 29.98 -20.16 -23.41
C LEU A 26 28.94 -20.15 -24.53
N VAL A 27 29.24 -20.79 -25.66
CA VAL A 27 28.41 -20.78 -26.87
C VAL A 27 28.04 -22.20 -27.28
N ASP A 28 26.80 -22.40 -27.73
CA ASP A 28 26.35 -23.61 -28.42
C ASP A 28 26.37 -23.37 -29.93
N GLU A 29 27.34 -23.96 -30.62
CA GLU A 29 27.50 -23.77 -32.07
C GLU A 29 26.43 -24.51 -32.89
N TYR A 30 25.73 -25.49 -32.29
CA TYR A 30 24.77 -26.38 -32.95
C TYR A 30 23.31 -25.98 -32.70
N GLN A 31 23.06 -24.96 -31.88
CA GLN A 31 21.73 -24.40 -31.63
C GLN A 31 21.24 -23.60 -32.86
N GLU A 32 19.99 -23.83 -33.25
CA GLU A 32 19.33 -23.14 -34.38
C GLU A 32 18.77 -21.75 -34.01
N ASP A 33 18.59 -21.45 -32.72
CA ASP A 33 18.14 -20.12 -32.27
C ASP A 33 19.14 -19.02 -32.63
N GLU A 34 18.62 -17.79 -32.79
CA GLU A 34 19.44 -16.59 -33.02
C GLU A 34 20.47 -16.34 -31.91
N ARG A 35 20.14 -16.69 -30.66
CA ARG A 35 21.03 -16.53 -29.50
C ARG A 35 21.72 -17.84 -29.14
N LYS A 36 22.97 -17.98 -29.57
CA LYS A 36 23.83 -19.15 -29.34
C LYS A 36 24.49 -19.22 -27.95
N VAL A 37 24.21 -18.29 -27.05
CA VAL A 37 24.87 -18.26 -25.73
C VAL A 37 24.22 -19.27 -24.78
N LYS A 38 25.01 -20.15 -24.18
CA LYS A 38 24.52 -21.26 -23.34
C LYS A 38 23.80 -20.81 -22.09
N LEU A 39 24.34 -19.80 -21.40
CA LEU A 39 23.70 -19.25 -20.20
C LEU A 39 22.54 -18.34 -20.62
N LYS A 40 21.34 -18.65 -20.16
CA LYS A 40 20.11 -17.87 -20.37
C LYS A 40 19.71 -17.21 -19.04
N PRO A 41 20.27 -16.03 -18.69
CA PRO A 41 19.79 -15.26 -17.54
C PRO A 41 18.42 -14.64 -17.83
N ILE A 42 17.84 -13.90 -16.87
CA ILE A 42 16.62 -13.11 -17.10
C ILE A 42 16.79 -12.15 -18.28
N LYS A 43 15.67 -11.82 -18.95
CA LYS A 43 15.66 -11.10 -20.24
C LYS A 43 16.50 -9.82 -20.26
N LYS A 44 16.43 -9.01 -19.20
CA LYS A 44 17.22 -7.77 -19.05
C LYS A 44 18.73 -8.04 -19.01
N ASP A 45 19.14 -9.10 -18.32
CA ASP A 45 20.54 -9.47 -18.15
C ASP A 45 21.11 -10.18 -19.38
N MET A 46 20.26 -10.76 -20.23
CA MET A 46 20.70 -11.38 -21.49
C MET A 46 21.41 -10.37 -22.39
N GLN A 47 20.89 -9.16 -22.53
CA GLN A 47 21.50 -8.12 -23.38
C GLN A 47 22.90 -7.73 -22.88
N ALA A 48 23.05 -7.55 -21.56
CA ALA A 48 24.34 -7.23 -20.95
C ALA A 48 25.33 -8.39 -21.10
N PHE A 49 24.87 -9.63 -20.86
CA PHE A 49 25.70 -10.82 -20.99
C PHE A 49 26.18 -11.02 -22.44
N ASP A 50 25.29 -10.85 -23.41
CA ASP A 50 25.61 -10.99 -24.84
C ASP A 50 26.59 -9.91 -25.31
N ALA A 51 26.44 -8.68 -24.80
CA ALA A 51 27.39 -7.60 -25.05
C ALA A 51 28.80 -7.98 -24.57
N LEU A 52 28.94 -8.59 -23.39
CA LEU A 52 30.23 -9.04 -22.86
C LEU A 52 30.91 -10.12 -23.71
N LEU A 53 30.13 -10.95 -24.43
CA LEU A 53 30.64 -12.03 -25.26
C LEU A 53 30.98 -11.58 -26.69
N TYR A 54 30.12 -10.76 -27.31
CA TYR A 54 30.18 -10.48 -28.75
C TYR A 54 30.51 -9.04 -29.11
N LYS A 55 30.37 -8.09 -28.18
CA LYS A 55 30.56 -6.66 -28.45
C LYS A 55 31.88 -6.15 -27.88
N PRO A 56 32.43 -5.06 -28.42
CA PRO A 56 33.61 -4.40 -27.85
C PRO A 56 33.26 -3.67 -26.53
N LYS A 57 34.29 -3.37 -25.72
CA LYS A 57 34.16 -2.81 -24.35
C LYS A 57 33.36 -1.51 -24.26
N ASP A 58 33.38 -0.69 -25.31
CA ASP A 58 32.64 0.58 -25.40
C ASP A 58 31.12 0.38 -25.47
N GLN A 59 30.66 -0.82 -25.85
CA GLN A 59 29.25 -1.17 -25.96
C GLN A 59 28.73 -1.99 -24.77
N TYR A 60 29.51 -2.09 -23.68
CA TYR A 60 29.05 -2.77 -22.47
C TYR A 60 28.02 -1.92 -21.73
N ILE A 61 26.96 -2.57 -21.23
CA ILE A 61 25.88 -1.93 -20.48
C ILE A 61 26.35 -1.73 -19.02
N LYS A 62 26.95 -0.58 -18.72
CA LYS A 62 27.64 -0.31 -17.44
C LYS A 62 26.72 -0.29 -16.22
N GLU A 63 25.45 -0.02 -16.43
CA GLU A 63 24.42 0.03 -15.41
C GLU A 63 23.98 -1.38 -14.97
N SER A 64 24.25 -2.42 -15.76
CA SER A 64 23.87 -3.80 -15.43
C SER A 64 24.77 -4.39 -14.33
N ASN A 65 24.14 -5.10 -13.39
CA ASN A 65 24.85 -5.87 -12.37
C ASN A 65 25.72 -6.98 -12.99
N VAL A 66 25.33 -7.52 -14.14
CA VAL A 66 26.14 -8.51 -14.89
C VAL A 66 27.46 -7.89 -15.32
N THR A 67 27.43 -6.70 -15.91
CA THR A 67 28.64 -5.97 -16.33
C THR A 67 29.51 -5.59 -15.14
N ARG A 68 28.91 -5.09 -14.05
CA ARG A 68 29.64 -4.74 -12.82
C ARG A 68 30.34 -5.96 -12.20
N ASN A 69 29.65 -7.09 -12.13
CA ASN A 69 30.22 -8.35 -11.63
C ASN A 69 31.34 -8.85 -12.56
N TYR A 70 31.12 -8.79 -13.87
CA TYR A 70 32.14 -9.14 -14.85
C TYR A 70 33.39 -8.28 -14.69
N ASP A 71 33.26 -6.95 -14.58
CA ASP A 71 34.38 -6.03 -14.45
C ASP A 71 35.15 -6.26 -13.14
N PHE A 72 34.44 -6.53 -12.04
CA PHE A 72 35.06 -6.92 -10.78
C PHE A 72 35.95 -8.16 -10.94
N PHE A 73 35.42 -9.25 -11.50
CA PHE A 73 36.18 -10.49 -11.71
C PHE A 73 37.28 -10.31 -12.75
N TYR A 74 37.03 -9.55 -13.82
CA TYR A 74 38.00 -9.24 -14.85
C TYR A 74 39.24 -8.57 -14.23
N ASN A 75 39.04 -7.52 -13.42
CA ASN A 75 40.12 -6.80 -12.74
C ASN A 75 40.87 -7.68 -11.73
N LYS A 76 40.15 -8.53 -10.98
CA LYS A 76 40.79 -9.48 -10.05
C LYS A 76 41.65 -10.51 -10.79
N ILE A 77 41.14 -11.04 -11.90
CA ILE A 77 41.82 -12.03 -12.73
C ILE A 77 43.07 -11.42 -13.39
N THR A 78 43.01 -10.18 -13.86
CA THR A 78 44.19 -9.52 -14.46
C THR A 78 45.22 -9.13 -13.41
N SER A 79 44.84 -8.89 -12.14
CA SER A 79 45.77 -8.51 -11.08
C SER A 79 46.45 -9.68 -10.36
N VAL A 80 45.88 -10.89 -10.40
CA VAL A 80 46.34 -12.02 -9.56
C VAL A 80 47.61 -12.69 -10.09
N GLY A 81 48.00 -12.43 -11.35
CA GLY A 81 49.22 -13.00 -11.95
C GLY A 81 49.15 -14.50 -12.27
N LEU A 82 47.95 -15.10 -12.25
CA LEU A 82 47.74 -16.50 -12.64
C LEU A 82 47.54 -16.61 -14.16
N THR A 83 47.98 -17.74 -14.71
CA THR A 83 47.72 -18.10 -16.11
C THR A 83 46.26 -18.51 -16.31
N LEU A 84 45.80 -18.47 -17.56
CA LEU A 84 44.45 -18.91 -17.93
C LEU A 84 44.21 -20.38 -17.56
N ASP A 85 45.22 -21.24 -17.73
CA ASP A 85 45.18 -22.66 -17.42
C ASP A 85 44.96 -22.91 -15.92
N GLU A 86 45.71 -22.21 -15.06
CA GLU A 86 45.58 -22.30 -13.60
C GLU A 86 44.20 -21.83 -13.12
N LEU A 87 43.68 -20.75 -13.69
CA LEU A 87 42.34 -20.25 -13.38
C LEU A 87 41.26 -21.25 -13.82
N PHE A 88 41.40 -21.83 -15.01
CA PHE A 88 40.46 -22.82 -15.52
C PHE A 88 40.46 -24.11 -14.69
N GLU A 89 41.63 -24.62 -14.32
CA GLU A 89 41.75 -25.77 -13.42
C GLU A 89 41.24 -25.46 -12.01
N THR A 90 41.35 -24.21 -11.56
CA THR A 90 40.76 -23.78 -10.28
C THR A 90 39.24 -23.80 -10.34
N ILE A 91 38.62 -23.28 -11.41
CA ILE A 91 37.15 -23.31 -11.58
C ILE A 91 36.63 -24.75 -11.63
N LYS A 92 37.39 -25.69 -12.20
CA LYS A 92 37.04 -27.12 -12.21
C LYS A 92 37.01 -27.79 -10.83
N LYS A 93 37.54 -27.13 -9.80
CA LYS A 93 37.44 -27.60 -8.40
C LYS A 93 36.15 -27.15 -7.71
N LEU A 94 35.33 -26.33 -8.36
CA LEU A 94 34.01 -25.97 -7.83
C LEU A 94 33.09 -27.19 -7.87
N GLU A 95 32.49 -27.52 -6.73
CA GLU A 95 31.52 -28.60 -6.61
C GLU A 95 30.11 -28.07 -6.92
N VAL A 96 29.38 -28.80 -7.75
CA VAL A 96 28.00 -28.47 -8.13
C VAL A 96 27.10 -29.63 -7.72
N ILE A 97 26.08 -29.32 -6.91
CA ILE A 97 25.01 -30.26 -6.60
C ILE A 97 23.97 -30.14 -7.70
N ASN A 98 23.74 -31.22 -8.43
CA ASN A 98 22.70 -31.31 -9.44
C ASN A 98 21.58 -32.22 -8.94
N ILE A 99 20.41 -31.63 -8.66
CA ILE A 99 19.21 -32.36 -8.25
C ILE A 99 18.39 -32.58 -9.51
N ARG A 100 18.24 -33.85 -9.90
CA ARG A 100 17.37 -34.25 -11.00
C ARG A 100 16.06 -34.75 -10.42
N LEU A 101 14.98 -34.36 -11.06
CA LEU A 101 13.62 -34.72 -10.70
C LEU A 101 13.12 -35.74 -11.71
N ASP A 102 12.51 -36.82 -11.22
CA ASP A 102 11.78 -37.79 -12.02
C ASP A 102 10.38 -37.25 -12.36
N GLU A 103 9.66 -37.88 -13.30
CA GLU A 103 8.33 -37.42 -13.73
C GLU A 103 7.28 -37.41 -12.60
N ASP A 104 7.45 -38.29 -11.61
CA ASP A 104 6.57 -38.40 -10.43
C ASP A 104 6.98 -37.46 -9.29
N ASP A 105 8.13 -36.79 -9.39
CA ASP A 105 8.58 -35.82 -8.38
C ASP A 105 7.84 -34.50 -8.55
N ASP A 106 7.44 -33.88 -7.43
CA ASP A 106 6.89 -32.53 -7.43
C ASP A 106 8.03 -31.51 -7.34
N PRO A 107 8.37 -30.80 -8.44
CA PRO A 107 9.47 -29.82 -8.44
C PRO A 107 9.24 -28.70 -7.45
N GLN A 108 7.99 -28.37 -7.18
CA GLN A 108 7.61 -27.28 -6.31
C GLN A 108 7.86 -27.66 -4.85
N LEU A 109 7.43 -28.85 -4.41
CA LEU A 109 7.66 -29.33 -3.04
C LEU A 109 9.15 -29.46 -2.71
N ILE A 110 9.95 -29.97 -3.66
CA ILE A 110 11.40 -30.10 -3.48
C ILE A 110 12.06 -28.73 -3.40
N PHE A 111 11.62 -27.78 -4.24
CA PHE A 111 12.11 -26.41 -4.20
C PHE A 111 11.73 -25.69 -2.89
N GLU A 112 10.50 -25.84 -2.41
CA GLU A 112 10.06 -25.31 -1.11
C GLU A 112 10.91 -25.87 0.04
N SER A 113 11.17 -27.19 0.04
CA SER A 113 12.00 -27.85 1.04
C SER A 113 13.43 -27.32 1.05
N LEU A 114 14.07 -27.16 -0.11
CA LEU A 114 15.43 -26.64 -0.21
C LEU A 114 15.54 -25.19 0.28
N ASN A 115 14.61 -24.33 -0.13
CA ASN A 115 14.63 -22.91 0.26
C ASN A 115 14.34 -22.69 1.75
N SER A 116 13.65 -23.62 2.42
CA SER A 116 13.41 -23.53 3.87
C SER A 116 14.68 -23.59 4.74
N THR A 117 15.82 -23.98 4.15
CA THR A 117 17.10 -24.20 4.87
C THR A 117 18.21 -23.19 4.53
N GLY A 118 17.94 -22.20 3.65
CA GLY A 118 18.94 -21.27 3.09
C GLY A 118 18.61 -19.78 3.26
N LEU A 119 19.25 -18.92 2.45
CA LEU A 119 18.87 -17.49 2.34
C LEU A 119 17.52 -17.39 1.62
N ASP A 120 16.52 -16.79 2.28
CA ASP A 120 15.16 -16.75 1.76
C ASP A 120 15.08 -16.06 0.40
N LEU A 121 14.45 -16.73 -0.56
CA LEU A 121 13.95 -16.09 -1.78
C LEU A 121 12.97 -14.98 -1.43
N SER A 122 12.89 -13.96 -2.28
CA SER A 122 11.81 -13.00 -2.17
C SER A 122 10.46 -13.71 -2.30
N GLU A 123 9.44 -13.19 -1.64
CA GLU A 123 8.11 -13.79 -1.71
C GLU A 123 7.54 -13.76 -3.14
N ALA A 124 7.85 -12.71 -3.91
CA ALA A 124 7.54 -12.64 -5.33
C ALA A 124 8.24 -13.74 -6.15
N ASP A 125 9.50 -14.09 -5.86
CA ASP A 125 10.19 -15.20 -6.52
C ASP A 125 9.52 -16.54 -6.20
N LYS A 126 9.08 -16.75 -4.95
CA LYS A 126 8.33 -17.96 -4.56
C LYS A 126 7.02 -18.06 -5.34
N ILE A 127 6.30 -16.95 -5.51
CA ILE A 127 5.06 -16.88 -6.29
C ILE A 127 5.31 -17.12 -7.78
N ARG A 128 6.34 -16.51 -8.38
CA ARG A 128 6.76 -16.80 -9.76
C ARG A 128 6.93 -18.29 -9.96
N ASN A 129 7.67 -18.90 -9.04
CA ASN A 129 8.02 -20.31 -9.12
C ASN A 129 6.79 -21.21 -8.96
N TYR A 130 5.89 -20.89 -8.03
CA TYR A 130 4.59 -21.56 -7.89
C TYR A 130 3.74 -21.52 -9.17
N LEU A 131 3.73 -20.37 -9.85
CA LEU A 131 2.94 -20.17 -11.06
C LEU A 131 3.56 -20.83 -12.30
N LEU A 132 4.88 -21.00 -12.34
CA LEU A 132 5.60 -21.34 -13.57
C LEU A 132 6.37 -22.68 -13.54
N MET A 133 6.82 -23.19 -12.39
CA MET A 133 7.76 -24.32 -12.35
C MET A 133 7.16 -25.67 -12.75
N SER A 134 5.85 -25.86 -12.57
CA SER A 134 5.17 -27.11 -12.91
C SER A 134 4.66 -27.16 -14.35
N LEU A 135 4.95 -26.15 -15.16
CA LEU A 135 4.47 -26.03 -16.53
C LEU A 135 5.48 -26.60 -17.53
N ALA A 136 5.00 -27.01 -18.71
CA ALA A 136 5.88 -27.47 -19.78
C ALA A 136 6.81 -26.32 -20.24
N PRO A 137 8.06 -26.59 -20.68
CA PRO A 137 9.02 -25.52 -21.00
C PRO A 137 8.53 -24.46 -21.99
N ALA A 138 7.74 -24.85 -22.99
CA ALA A 138 7.19 -23.91 -23.98
C ALA A 138 6.08 -23.01 -23.39
N GLU A 139 5.23 -23.56 -22.52
CA GLU A 139 4.18 -22.82 -21.83
C GLU A 139 4.76 -21.90 -20.75
N GLN A 140 5.78 -22.38 -20.04
CA GLN A 140 6.54 -21.60 -19.07
C GLN A 140 7.14 -20.34 -19.71
N ASP A 141 7.78 -20.45 -20.88
CA ASP A 141 8.40 -19.34 -21.60
C ASP A 141 7.35 -18.32 -22.11
N ASP A 142 6.23 -18.82 -22.64
CA ASP A 142 5.10 -17.98 -23.08
C ASP A 142 4.50 -17.18 -21.92
N LEU A 143 4.10 -17.84 -20.83
CA LEU A 143 3.46 -17.20 -19.68
C LEU A 143 4.43 -16.26 -18.94
N TYR A 144 5.71 -16.62 -18.85
CA TYR A 144 6.73 -15.73 -18.31
C TYR A 144 6.84 -14.46 -19.15
N THR A 145 6.98 -14.60 -20.48
CA THR A 145 7.19 -13.47 -21.37
C THR A 145 5.96 -12.58 -21.51
N ARG A 146 4.76 -13.18 -21.58
CA ARG A 146 3.50 -12.48 -21.81
C ARG A 146 2.94 -11.83 -20.54
N PHE A 147 3.14 -12.43 -19.37
CA PHE A 147 2.50 -11.97 -18.13
C PHE A 147 3.50 -11.61 -17.03
N TRP A 148 4.38 -12.54 -16.64
CA TRP A 148 5.24 -12.31 -15.46
C TRP A 148 6.29 -11.20 -15.67
N ASN A 149 7.02 -11.20 -16.78
CA ASN A 149 8.02 -10.17 -17.07
C ASN A 149 7.39 -8.76 -17.11
N PRO A 150 6.24 -8.54 -17.78
CA PRO A 150 5.53 -7.27 -17.65
C PRO A 150 5.09 -6.91 -16.22
N ILE A 151 4.67 -7.87 -15.39
CA ILE A 151 4.38 -7.62 -13.96
C ILE A 151 5.64 -7.10 -13.25
N GLU A 152 6.80 -7.72 -13.47
CA GLU A 152 8.08 -7.25 -12.92
C GLU A 152 8.38 -5.82 -13.41
N GLU A 153 8.20 -5.51 -14.70
CA GLU A 153 8.42 -4.17 -15.23
C GLU A 153 7.48 -3.12 -14.61
N PHE A 154 6.18 -3.41 -14.52
CA PHE A 154 5.17 -2.53 -13.90
C PHE A 154 5.42 -2.27 -12.41
N THR A 155 6.09 -3.20 -11.74
CA THR A 155 6.39 -3.14 -10.30
C THR A 155 7.84 -2.73 -10.01
N LYS A 156 8.55 -2.19 -11.01
CA LYS A 156 9.97 -1.77 -10.89
C LYS A 156 10.89 -2.90 -10.38
N TYR A 157 10.56 -4.13 -10.77
CA TYR A 157 11.22 -5.39 -10.42
C TYR A 157 11.13 -5.78 -8.93
N ASP A 158 10.16 -5.24 -8.19
CA ASP A 158 9.79 -5.70 -6.85
C ASP A 158 8.27 -5.94 -6.73
N PRO A 159 7.77 -7.12 -7.17
CA PRO A 159 6.34 -7.41 -7.20
C PRO A 159 5.72 -7.62 -5.82
N SER A 160 6.52 -7.74 -4.75
CA SER A 160 6.03 -8.24 -3.46
C SER A 160 4.93 -7.35 -2.86
N SER A 161 5.11 -6.02 -2.95
CA SER A 161 4.11 -5.05 -2.51
C SER A 161 2.84 -5.11 -3.37
N PHE A 162 2.99 -5.22 -4.69
CA PHE A 162 1.86 -5.37 -5.62
C PHE A 162 1.04 -6.62 -5.31
N VAL A 163 1.67 -7.79 -5.14
CA VAL A 163 0.97 -9.04 -4.83
C VAL A 163 0.16 -8.89 -3.54
N ARG A 164 0.73 -8.26 -2.51
CA ARG A 164 0.02 -8.02 -1.25
C ARG A 164 -1.22 -7.17 -1.47
N ASP A 165 -1.09 -6.08 -2.22
CA ASP A 165 -2.19 -5.16 -2.47
C ASP A 165 -3.25 -5.79 -3.40
N TYR A 166 -2.83 -6.63 -4.35
CA TYR A 166 -3.68 -7.45 -5.22
C TYR A 166 -4.52 -8.45 -4.40
N LEU A 167 -3.90 -9.21 -3.49
CA LEU A 167 -4.61 -10.13 -2.61
C LEU A 167 -5.54 -9.39 -1.65
N THR A 168 -5.10 -8.24 -1.12
CA THR A 168 -5.92 -7.37 -0.27
C THR A 168 -7.18 -6.92 -1.02
N MET A 169 -7.04 -6.53 -2.29
CA MET A 169 -8.17 -6.16 -3.13
C MET A 169 -9.13 -7.34 -3.38
N LYS A 170 -8.59 -8.54 -3.63
CA LYS A 170 -9.40 -9.75 -3.93
C LYS A 170 -10.12 -10.30 -2.70
N GLN A 171 -9.49 -10.26 -1.53
CA GLN A 171 -9.99 -10.92 -0.31
C GLN A 171 -10.54 -9.93 0.73
N GLY A 172 -10.21 -8.64 0.64
CA GLY A 172 -10.51 -7.64 1.66
C GLY A 172 -9.64 -7.74 2.92
N LYS A 173 -8.62 -8.61 2.93
CA LYS A 173 -7.72 -8.84 4.08
C LYS A 173 -6.29 -8.47 3.74
N ILE A 174 -5.66 -7.72 4.63
CA ILE A 174 -4.27 -7.33 4.49
C ILE A 174 -3.38 -8.46 4.97
N GLY A 175 -2.68 -9.10 4.03
CA GLY A 175 -1.68 -10.11 4.32
C GLY A 175 -0.38 -9.52 4.86
N ARG A 176 0.28 -10.23 5.77
CA ARG A 176 1.66 -9.91 6.14
C ARG A 176 2.60 -10.17 4.97
N ILE A 177 3.52 -9.24 4.72
CA ILE A 177 4.41 -9.32 3.55
C ILE A 177 5.31 -10.57 3.59
N ASP A 178 5.79 -10.97 4.77
CA ASP A 178 6.64 -12.15 4.98
C ASP A 178 5.90 -13.50 4.88
N LYS A 179 4.58 -13.46 4.67
CA LYS A 179 3.73 -14.64 4.51
C LYS A 179 2.95 -14.63 3.20
N ILE A 180 3.24 -13.68 2.32
CA ILE A 180 2.37 -13.44 1.16
C ILE A 180 2.39 -14.61 0.18
N TYR A 181 3.48 -15.38 0.10
CA TYR A 181 3.53 -16.63 -0.65
C TYR A 181 2.45 -17.62 -0.21
N PHE A 182 2.35 -17.88 1.10
CA PHE A 182 1.40 -18.84 1.64
C PHE A 182 -0.05 -18.38 1.45
N ILE A 183 -0.30 -17.08 1.66
CA ILE A 183 -1.62 -16.47 1.42
C ILE A 183 -2.01 -16.57 -0.05
N PHE A 184 -1.06 -16.32 -0.97
CA PHE A 184 -1.27 -16.45 -2.40
C PHE A 184 -1.60 -17.89 -2.81
N LYS A 185 -0.82 -18.86 -2.32
CA LYS A 185 -1.03 -20.29 -2.60
C LYS A 185 -2.41 -20.74 -2.14
N GLU A 186 -2.79 -20.42 -0.90
CA GLU A 186 -4.12 -20.74 -0.37
C GLU A 186 -5.24 -20.08 -1.18
N TYR A 187 -5.06 -18.81 -1.60
CA TYR A 187 -6.01 -18.13 -2.46
C TYR A 187 -6.20 -18.85 -3.81
N ALA A 188 -5.09 -19.20 -4.46
CA ALA A 188 -5.10 -19.89 -5.76
C ALA A 188 -5.75 -21.27 -5.67
N GLU A 189 -5.42 -22.05 -4.63
CA GLU A 189 -5.96 -23.40 -4.39
C GLU A 189 -7.45 -23.37 -4.01
N THR A 190 -7.87 -22.43 -3.15
CA THR A 190 -9.27 -22.33 -2.69
C THR A 190 -10.19 -21.84 -3.80
N ALA A 191 -9.71 -20.93 -4.64
CA ALA A 191 -10.50 -20.39 -5.74
C ALA A 191 -10.56 -21.34 -6.96
N ASP A 192 -9.77 -22.42 -6.97
CA ASP A 192 -9.66 -23.40 -8.07
C ASP A 192 -9.41 -22.71 -9.43
N ILE A 193 -8.57 -21.65 -9.41
CA ILE A 193 -8.26 -20.85 -10.61
C ILE A 193 -7.05 -21.45 -11.30
N ASP A 194 -7.17 -21.66 -12.61
CA ASP A 194 -6.05 -22.06 -13.46
C ASP A 194 -4.88 -21.05 -13.40
N ARG A 195 -3.63 -21.56 -13.42
CA ARG A 195 -2.41 -20.75 -13.27
C ARG A 195 -2.28 -19.66 -14.34
N ALA A 196 -2.63 -19.95 -15.60
CA ALA A 196 -2.54 -18.98 -16.68
C ALA A 196 -3.59 -17.88 -16.51
N THR A 197 -4.81 -18.24 -16.09
CA THR A 197 -5.88 -17.28 -15.78
C THR A 197 -5.49 -16.36 -14.62
N LEU A 198 -4.89 -16.93 -13.57
CA LEU A 198 -4.41 -16.16 -12.42
C LEU A 198 -3.28 -15.20 -12.81
N LEU A 199 -2.33 -15.64 -13.63
CA LEU A 199 -1.27 -14.78 -14.17
C LEU A 199 -1.81 -13.65 -15.04
N GLU A 200 -2.81 -13.93 -15.88
CA GLU A 200 -3.45 -12.92 -16.73
C GLU A 200 -4.17 -11.86 -15.90
N ASP A 201 -4.91 -12.26 -14.85
CA ASP A 201 -5.58 -11.33 -13.93
C ASP A 201 -4.56 -10.50 -13.14
N MET A 202 -3.50 -11.12 -12.62
CA MET A 202 -2.39 -10.39 -11.98
C MET A 202 -1.75 -9.38 -12.93
N HIS A 203 -1.51 -9.76 -14.19
CA HIS A 203 -0.93 -8.88 -15.19
C HIS A 203 -1.82 -7.66 -15.46
N HIS A 204 -3.13 -7.87 -15.59
CA HIS A 204 -4.11 -6.79 -15.74
C HIS A 204 -4.05 -5.80 -14.57
N TYR A 205 -4.04 -6.29 -13.33
CA TYR A 205 -3.98 -5.41 -12.16
C TYR A 205 -2.59 -4.80 -11.95
N ALA A 206 -1.49 -5.45 -12.33
CA ALA A 206 -0.15 -4.87 -12.29
C ALA A 206 -0.04 -3.65 -13.21
N LYS A 207 -0.70 -3.69 -14.38
CA LYS A 207 -0.79 -2.54 -15.27
C LYS A 207 -1.52 -1.37 -14.61
N ILE A 208 -2.67 -1.62 -13.99
CA ILE A 208 -3.43 -0.58 -13.27
C ILE A 208 -2.62 -0.06 -12.07
N TYR A 209 -1.95 -0.94 -11.33
CA TYR A 209 -1.05 -0.58 -10.24
C TYR A 209 0.03 0.40 -10.72
N SER A 210 0.69 0.11 -11.85
CA SER A 210 1.69 0.99 -12.46
C SER A 210 1.07 2.33 -12.91
N GLN A 211 -0.14 2.33 -13.46
CA GLN A 211 -0.84 3.57 -13.82
C GLN A 211 -1.13 4.42 -12.58
N VAL A 212 -1.56 3.81 -11.47
CA VAL A 212 -1.78 4.50 -10.21
C VAL A 212 -0.47 5.02 -9.64
N ASP A 213 0.58 4.19 -9.59
CA ASP A 213 1.90 4.54 -9.08
C ASP A 213 2.61 5.61 -9.92
N ASN A 214 2.29 5.77 -11.20
CA ASN A 214 2.85 6.86 -12.03
C ASN A 214 1.89 8.04 -12.21
N ALA A 215 0.67 7.96 -11.65
CA ALA A 215 -0.43 8.88 -11.89
C ALA A 215 -0.76 9.06 -13.39
N GLU A 216 -0.87 7.95 -14.13
CA GLU A 216 -1.16 7.87 -15.56
C GLU A 216 -2.47 7.10 -15.82
N VAL A 217 -3.55 7.53 -15.14
CA VAL A 217 -4.86 6.85 -15.16
C VAL A 217 -5.82 7.41 -16.20
N GLY A 218 -5.50 8.54 -16.83
CA GLY A 218 -6.33 9.12 -17.87
C GLY A 218 -5.85 10.51 -18.30
N THR A 219 -6.73 11.50 -18.16
CA THR A 219 -6.47 12.88 -18.59
C THR A 219 -5.46 13.58 -17.68
N ALA A 220 -4.86 14.67 -18.18
CA ALA A 220 -3.99 15.55 -17.38
C ALA A 220 -4.69 16.15 -16.14
N LYS A 221 -6.03 16.13 -16.08
CA LYS A 221 -6.79 16.56 -14.90
C LYS A 221 -6.82 15.46 -13.84
N LEU A 222 -7.16 14.23 -14.21
CA LEU A 222 -7.15 13.07 -13.31
C LEU A 222 -5.74 12.74 -12.82
N ASN A 223 -4.77 12.69 -13.73
CA ASN A 223 -3.36 12.42 -13.43
C ASN A 223 -2.82 13.40 -12.39
N ARG A 224 -3.19 14.68 -12.51
CA ARG A 224 -2.81 15.71 -11.55
C ARG A 224 -3.44 15.50 -10.17
N LYS A 225 -4.74 15.21 -10.12
CA LYS A 225 -5.47 14.93 -8.88
C LYS A 225 -4.87 13.72 -8.16
N LEU A 226 -4.59 12.65 -8.91
CA LEU A 226 -3.96 11.45 -8.38
C LEU A 226 -2.52 11.71 -7.93
N ASN A 227 -1.76 12.54 -8.65
CA ASN A 227 -0.42 12.94 -8.22
C ASN A 227 -0.43 13.72 -6.90
N GLN A 228 -1.44 14.56 -6.68
CA GLN A 228 -1.63 15.24 -5.38
C GLN A 228 -1.90 14.25 -4.26
N LEU A 229 -2.72 13.23 -4.50
CA LEU A 229 -2.97 12.16 -3.53
C LEU A 229 -1.71 11.33 -3.24
N ARG A 230 -0.90 11.06 -4.27
CA ARG A 230 0.38 10.34 -4.14
C ARG A 230 1.39 11.06 -3.24
N THR A 231 1.30 12.38 -3.06
CA THR A 231 2.12 13.13 -2.10
C THR A 231 2.00 12.59 -0.68
N LEU A 232 0.86 11.99 -0.32
CA LEU A 232 0.67 11.36 0.99
C LEU A 232 1.45 10.05 1.16
N ASP A 233 2.04 9.53 0.08
CA ASP A 233 2.78 8.25 0.02
C ASP A 233 1.98 7.08 0.63
N SER A 234 0.67 7.11 0.37
CA SER A 234 -0.28 6.21 1.01
C SER A 234 -0.59 5.03 0.08
N THR A 235 0.39 4.13 -0.07
CA THR A 235 0.21 2.87 -0.84
C THR A 235 -0.95 2.02 -0.31
N ILE A 236 -1.37 2.29 0.92
CA ILE A 236 -2.51 1.66 1.60
C ILE A 236 -3.84 1.78 0.83
N ALA A 237 -3.98 2.79 -0.04
CA ALA A 237 -5.19 2.98 -0.85
C ALA A 237 -5.12 2.31 -2.22
N TYR A 238 -4.00 1.69 -2.58
CA TYR A 238 -3.81 1.06 -3.88
C TYR A 238 -4.78 -0.10 -4.13
N PRO A 239 -5.12 -0.96 -3.15
CA PRO A 239 -6.19 -1.94 -3.32
C PRO A 239 -7.51 -1.33 -3.80
N PHE A 240 -7.93 -0.21 -3.17
CA PHE A 240 -9.11 0.54 -3.59
C PHE A 240 -8.96 1.12 -4.99
N PHE A 241 -7.84 1.80 -5.28
CA PHE A 241 -7.64 2.43 -6.60
C PHE A 241 -7.59 1.41 -7.73
N MET A 242 -6.91 0.27 -7.53
CA MET A 242 -6.89 -0.82 -8.52
C MET A 242 -8.29 -1.30 -8.86
N ALA A 243 -9.09 -1.62 -7.83
CA ALA A 243 -10.46 -2.09 -8.02
C ALA A 243 -11.35 -1.01 -8.66
N PHE A 244 -11.23 0.23 -8.19
CA PHE A 244 -12.03 1.35 -8.68
C PHE A 244 -11.72 1.71 -10.13
N PHE A 245 -10.45 1.80 -10.53
CA PHE A 245 -10.10 2.12 -11.93
C PHE A 245 -10.42 0.98 -12.89
N ASP A 246 -10.29 -0.28 -12.45
CA ASP A 246 -10.78 -1.44 -13.20
C ASP A 246 -12.28 -1.36 -13.43
N TYR A 247 -13.06 -1.14 -12.36
CA TYR A 247 -14.51 -0.92 -12.44
C TYR A 247 -14.87 0.25 -13.36
N ALA A 248 -14.28 1.42 -13.13
CA ALA A 248 -14.57 2.64 -13.87
C ALA A 248 -14.33 2.45 -15.38
N THR A 249 -13.29 1.69 -15.75
CA THR A 249 -13.02 1.34 -17.15
C THR A 249 -14.07 0.38 -17.70
N LYS A 250 -14.42 -0.68 -16.95
CA LYS A 250 -15.40 -1.69 -17.37
C LYS A 250 -16.80 -1.14 -17.60
N VAL A 251 -17.26 -0.24 -16.74
CA VAL A 251 -18.61 0.35 -16.85
C VAL A 251 -18.63 1.68 -17.62
N GLY A 252 -17.46 2.19 -18.04
CA GLY A 252 -17.36 3.45 -18.80
C GLY A 252 -17.74 4.68 -17.98
N LEU A 253 -17.28 4.78 -16.73
CA LEU A 253 -17.55 5.91 -15.84
C LEU A 253 -17.07 7.23 -16.46
N ALA A 254 -17.88 8.28 -16.31
CA ALA A 254 -17.52 9.61 -16.79
C ALA A 254 -16.31 10.17 -16.01
N GLU A 255 -15.40 10.88 -16.69
CA GLU A 255 -14.24 11.52 -16.07
C GLU A 255 -14.62 12.41 -14.87
N THR A 256 -15.77 13.08 -14.94
CA THR A 256 -16.30 13.92 -13.86
C THR A 256 -16.58 13.12 -12.59
N GLU A 257 -17.15 11.92 -12.72
CA GLU A 257 -17.46 11.05 -11.58
C GLU A 257 -16.18 10.45 -11.00
N ILE A 258 -15.23 10.03 -11.85
CA ILE A 258 -13.90 9.58 -11.42
C ILE A 258 -13.20 10.69 -10.62
N TYR A 259 -13.23 11.93 -11.11
CA TYR A 259 -12.63 13.07 -10.41
C TYR A 259 -13.30 13.29 -9.05
N GLN A 260 -14.64 13.20 -8.97
CA GLN A 260 -15.38 13.34 -7.71
C GLN A 260 -15.04 12.25 -6.70
N VAL A 261 -14.82 11.01 -7.14
CA VAL A 261 -14.35 9.92 -6.26
C VAL A 261 -13.00 10.29 -5.65
N LEU A 262 -12.03 10.69 -6.48
CA LEU A 262 -10.72 11.12 -5.98
C LEU A 262 -10.82 12.33 -5.06
N ASP A 263 -11.75 13.25 -5.32
CA ASP A 263 -12.00 14.44 -4.50
C ASP A 263 -12.55 14.11 -3.10
N VAL A 264 -13.49 13.16 -3.01
CA VAL A 264 -14.02 12.68 -1.72
C VAL A 264 -12.94 11.94 -0.93
N ILE A 265 -12.12 11.11 -1.58
CA ILE A 265 -10.98 10.45 -0.94
C ILE A 265 -9.95 11.47 -0.43
N GLU A 266 -9.65 12.51 -1.22
CA GLU A 266 -8.77 13.60 -0.79
C GLU A 266 -9.32 14.34 0.43
N ALA A 267 -10.61 14.70 0.41
CA ALA A 267 -11.27 15.39 1.51
C ALA A 267 -11.28 14.55 2.78
N TYR A 268 -11.51 13.24 2.66
CA TYR A 268 -11.44 12.30 3.77
C TYR A 268 -10.05 12.32 4.42
N TRP A 269 -8.98 12.20 3.62
CA TRP A 269 -7.62 12.26 4.12
C TRP A 269 -7.26 13.61 4.76
N ALA A 270 -7.52 14.71 4.05
CA ALA A 270 -7.16 16.05 4.50
C ALA A 270 -7.77 16.38 5.87
N ARG A 271 -9.06 16.07 6.04
CA ARG A 271 -9.76 16.24 7.31
C ARG A 271 -9.16 15.40 8.43
N ARG A 272 -8.92 14.11 8.19
CA ARG A 272 -8.31 13.22 9.20
C ARG A 272 -6.91 13.69 9.60
N ILE A 273 -6.12 14.21 8.66
CA ILE A 273 -4.80 14.79 8.94
C ILE A 273 -4.91 16.00 9.86
N ILE A 274 -5.87 16.90 9.63
CA ILE A 274 -6.08 18.07 10.49
C ILE A 274 -6.59 17.66 11.87
N CYS A 275 -7.52 16.71 11.95
CA CYS A 275 -8.08 16.20 13.21
C CYS A 275 -7.16 15.20 13.94
N ASN A 276 -5.92 15.03 13.48
CA ASN A 276 -4.93 14.14 14.11
C ASN A 276 -5.37 12.68 14.28
N LEU A 277 -6.20 12.19 13.37
CA LEU A 277 -6.70 10.82 13.44
C LEU A 277 -5.65 9.81 12.94
N PRO A 278 -5.48 8.65 13.61
CA PRO A 278 -4.48 7.66 13.23
C PRO A 278 -4.66 7.14 11.79
N SER A 279 -3.57 6.93 11.06
CA SER A 279 -3.63 6.39 9.70
C SER A 279 -3.93 4.89 9.63
N ASN A 280 -3.72 4.14 10.72
CA ASN A 280 -3.85 2.67 10.72
C ASN A 280 -5.25 2.18 10.32
N ALA A 281 -6.29 2.90 10.73
CA ALA A 281 -7.68 2.58 10.38
C ALA A 281 -7.93 2.64 8.85
N LEU A 282 -7.19 3.50 8.13
CA LEU A 282 -7.36 3.67 6.69
C LEU A 282 -7.00 2.41 5.90
N ASN A 283 -6.03 1.63 6.38
CA ASN A 283 -5.62 0.41 5.71
C ASN A 283 -6.83 -0.52 5.54
N LYS A 284 -7.62 -0.69 6.60
CA LYS A 284 -8.83 -1.51 6.60
C LYS A 284 -9.94 -0.88 5.77
N VAL A 285 -10.16 0.42 5.94
CA VAL A 285 -11.15 1.16 5.15
C VAL A 285 -10.90 0.94 3.66
N PHE A 286 -9.69 1.21 3.15
CA PHE A 286 -9.39 1.07 1.73
C PHE A 286 -9.30 -0.39 1.24
N ALA A 287 -9.04 -1.36 2.12
CA ALA A 287 -9.09 -2.77 1.76
C ALA A 287 -10.51 -3.22 1.36
N THR A 288 -11.55 -2.68 1.98
CA THR A 288 -12.95 -3.11 1.73
C THR A 288 -13.80 -2.08 1.00
N LEU A 289 -13.39 -0.80 0.97
CA LEU A 289 -14.23 0.33 0.51
C LEU A 289 -14.89 0.10 -0.85
N HIS A 290 -14.16 -0.40 -1.84
CA HIS A 290 -14.73 -0.62 -3.17
C HIS A 290 -15.81 -1.72 -3.15
N ARG A 291 -15.55 -2.82 -2.44
CA ARG A 291 -16.50 -3.93 -2.27
C ARG A 291 -17.75 -3.45 -1.52
N ASP A 292 -17.57 -2.66 -0.47
CA ASP A 292 -18.68 -2.10 0.32
C ASP A 292 -19.56 -1.19 -0.56
N VAL A 293 -18.96 -0.39 -1.44
CA VAL A 293 -19.71 0.42 -2.41
C VAL A 293 -20.45 -0.45 -3.42
N LEU A 294 -19.79 -1.43 -4.05
CA LEU A 294 -20.44 -2.29 -5.03
C LEU A 294 -21.57 -3.14 -4.43
N ASN A 295 -21.46 -3.56 -3.17
CA ASN A 295 -22.52 -4.28 -2.47
C ASN A 295 -23.81 -3.45 -2.41
N HIS A 296 -23.73 -2.14 -2.21
CA HIS A 296 -24.90 -1.26 -2.24
C HIS A 296 -25.36 -0.95 -3.67
N VAL A 297 -24.43 -0.72 -4.61
CA VAL A 297 -24.77 -0.44 -6.02
C VAL A 297 -25.51 -1.63 -6.66
N ASN A 298 -25.06 -2.86 -6.40
CA ASN A 298 -25.60 -4.07 -7.03
C ASN A 298 -26.90 -4.59 -6.38
N ARG A 299 -27.24 -4.13 -5.17
CA ARG A 299 -28.50 -4.50 -4.48
C ARG A 299 -29.73 -3.76 -5.02
N SER A 300 -29.54 -2.73 -5.84
CA SER A 300 -30.64 -1.93 -6.39
C SER A 300 -31.25 -2.56 -7.64
N SER A 301 -32.54 -2.89 -7.58
CA SER A 301 -33.31 -3.43 -8.69
C SER A 301 -33.58 -2.38 -9.78
N ASP A 302 -32.94 -2.56 -10.93
CA ASP A 302 -33.17 -2.12 -12.33
C ASP A 302 -33.80 -0.76 -12.72
N GLU A 303 -34.52 -0.01 -11.89
CA GLU A 303 -35.14 1.26 -12.34
C GLU A 303 -34.37 2.52 -11.96
N THR A 304 -33.40 2.46 -11.03
CA THR A 304 -32.44 3.55 -10.75
C THR A 304 -31.25 3.02 -9.95
N SER A 305 -30.22 2.49 -10.62
CA SER A 305 -28.98 2.15 -9.92
C SER A 305 -28.37 3.43 -9.34
N PRO A 306 -28.01 3.46 -8.04
CA PRO A 306 -27.43 4.63 -7.42
C PRO A 306 -26.04 4.88 -8.04
N SER A 307 -25.69 6.15 -8.23
CA SER A 307 -24.36 6.52 -8.74
C SER A 307 -23.29 6.10 -7.73
N TYR A 308 -22.15 5.61 -8.24
CA TYR A 308 -21.05 5.08 -7.43
C TYR A 308 -20.58 6.11 -6.39
N ILE A 309 -20.50 7.38 -6.79
CA ILE A 309 -20.06 8.47 -5.91
C ILE A 309 -20.99 8.68 -4.72
N ASP A 310 -22.30 8.58 -4.89
CA ASP A 310 -23.25 8.85 -3.80
C ASP A 310 -23.26 7.72 -2.78
N VAL A 311 -23.07 6.48 -3.23
CA VAL A 311 -22.84 5.32 -2.36
C VAL A 311 -21.49 5.42 -1.66
N LEU A 312 -20.42 5.81 -2.34
CA LEU A 312 -19.10 6.01 -1.74
C LEU A 312 -19.15 7.02 -0.58
N LYS A 313 -19.81 8.17 -0.80
CA LYS A 313 -20.02 9.16 0.25
C LYS A 313 -20.79 8.56 1.42
N TYR A 314 -21.88 7.84 1.16
CA TYR A 314 -22.66 7.18 2.22
C TYR A 314 -21.80 6.22 3.05
N VAL A 315 -21.05 5.32 2.40
CA VAL A 315 -20.20 4.34 3.08
C VAL A 315 -19.16 5.01 3.96
N LEU A 316 -18.51 6.08 3.47
CA LEU A 316 -17.51 6.82 4.25
C LEU A 316 -18.11 7.64 5.39
N LEU A 317 -19.27 8.27 5.18
CA LEU A 317 -19.98 9.04 6.19
C LEU A 317 -20.54 8.16 7.33
N LYS A 318 -20.82 6.90 7.05
CA LYS A 318 -21.27 5.92 8.05
C LYS A 318 -20.14 5.40 8.95
N LYS A 319 -18.86 5.54 8.55
CA LYS A 319 -17.73 5.08 9.35
C LYS A 319 -17.67 5.86 10.68
N GLY A 320 -17.51 5.13 11.79
CA GLY A 320 -17.46 5.68 13.15
C GLY A 320 -16.06 5.66 13.75
N ARG A 321 -15.95 6.11 15.01
CA ARG A 321 -14.76 6.05 15.88
C ARG A 321 -13.43 6.35 15.15
N SER A 322 -12.57 5.34 14.95
CA SER A 322 -11.22 5.53 14.39
C SER A 322 -11.21 5.74 12.88
N SER A 323 -12.24 5.28 12.17
CA SER A 323 -12.44 5.44 10.73
C SER A 323 -13.34 6.62 10.36
N VAL A 324 -13.73 7.46 11.33
CA VAL A 324 -14.67 8.58 11.12
C VAL A 324 -14.23 9.52 10.01
N PHE A 325 -15.22 10.02 9.26
CA PHE A 325 -15.07 11.18 8.37
C PHE A 325 -15.34 12.46 9.19
N PRO A 326 -14.33 13.27 9.53
CA PRO A 326 -14.52 14.37 10.48
C PRO A 326 -15.52 15.41 9.98
N SER A 327 -16.41 15.85 10.88
CA SER A 327 -17.38 16.91 10.65
C SER A 327 -16.71 18.29 10.48
N ASP A 328 -17.48 19.25 9.99
CA ASP A 328 -17.02 20.63 9.87
C ASP A 328 -16.68 21.24 11.23
N GLU A 329 -17.42 20.89 12.28
CA GLU A 329 -17.21 21.36 13.65
C GLU A 329 -15.88 20.83 14.23
N GLU A 330 -15.59 19.54 14.05
CA GLU A 330 -14.34 18.91 14.49
C GLU A 330 -13.14 19.54 13.78
N VAL A 331 -13.23 19.67 12.44
CA VAL A 331 -12.17 20.32 11.65
C VAL A 331 -11.96 21.76 12.10
N LYS A 332 -13.03 22.54 12.30
CA LYS A 332 -12.93 23.94 12.76
C LYS A 332 -12.31 24.05 14.15
N GLY A 333 -12.57 23.08 15.02
CA GLY A 333 -11.96 22.97 16.35
C GLY A 333 -10.46 22.68 16.26
N ASP A 334 -10.10 21.58 15.61
CA ASP A 334 -8.73 21.08 15.58
C ASP A 334 -7.80 21.94 14.74
N PHE A 335 -8.28 22.53 13.64
CA PHE A 335 -7.47 23.41 12.79
C PHE A 335 -6.86 24.57 13.59
N LYS A 336 -7.52 25.03 14.67
CA LYS A 336 -7.04 26.15 15.49
C LYS A 336 -5.77 25.82 16.28
N THR A 337 -5.61 24.57 16.71
CA THR A 337 -4.52 24.13 17.58
C THR A 337 -3.54 23.20 16.85
N ARG A 338 -3.88 22.78 15.63
CA ARG A 338 -3.10 21.80 14.87
C ARG A 338 -1.68 22.30 14.57
N GLN A 339 -0.71 21.57 15.10
CA GLN A 339 0.72 21.83 14.91
C GLN A 339 1.21 21.28 13.56
N VAL A 340 0.80 21.91 12.45
CA VAL A 340 1.10 21.51 11.06
C VAL A 340 2.58 21.26 10.81
N TYR A 341 3.49 22.06 11.38
CA TYR A 341 4.93 21.85 11.18
C TYR A 341 5.43 20.53 11.78
N LYS A 342 4.75 19.97 12.78
CA LYS A 342 5.13 18.70 13.43
C LYS A 342 4.51 17.47 12.78
N MET A 343 3.69 17.64 11.73
CA MET A 343 3.12 16.52 10.98
C MET A 343 4.21 15.71 10.24
N PRO A 344 3.91 14.44 9.87
CA PRO A 344 4.71 13.71 8.90
C PRO A 344 4.96 14.56 7.64
N VAL A 345 6.17 14.45 7.09
CA VAL A 345 6.65 15.32 5.99
C VAL A 345 5.68 15.33 4.81
N ASN A 346 5.22 14.16 4.39
CA ASN A 346 4.30 13.96 3.26
C ASN A 346 2.93 14.61 3.49
N ALA A 347 2.34 14.41 4.68
CA ALA A 347 1.09 15.06 5.07
C ALA A 347 1.23 16.60 5.10
N ARG A 348 2.34 17.10 5.64
CA ARG A 348 2.65 18.53 5.68
C ARG A 348 2.81 19.13 4.29
N MET A 349 3.56 18.46 3.41
CA MET A 349 3.75 18.88 2.02
C MET A 349 2.42 18.88 1.26
N PHE A 350 1.61 17.83 1.41
CA PHE A 350 0.28 17.74 0.80
C PHE A 350 -0.62 18.92 1.19
N ILE A 351 -0.72 19.25 2.49
CA ILE A 351 -1.53 20.37 2.95
C ILE A 351 -1.02 21.70 2.39
N LEU A 352 0.30 21.95 2.42
CA LEU A 352 0.88 23.21 1.93
C LEU A 352 0.70 23.38 0.41
N GLU A 353 0.97 22.33 -0.36
CA GLU A 353 0.75 22.24 -1.81
C GLU A 353 -0.69 22.58 -2.17
N ARG A 354 -1.66 21.95 -1.50
CA ARG A 354 -3.09 22.15 -1.80
C ARG A 354 -3.58 23.53 -1.39
N MET A 355 -3.15 24.04 -0.24
CA MET A 355 -3.51 25.37 0.25
C MET A 355 -2.92 26.51 -0.61
N GLU A 356 -1.70 26.33 -1.13
CA GLU A 356 -1.03 27.29 -2.02
C GLU A 356 -1.64 27.31 -3.42
N ASN A 357 -1.79 26.13 -4.04
CA ASN A 357 -2.21 26.04 -5.43
C ASN A 357 -3.73 26.12 -5.59
N GLN A 358 -4.49 25.66 -4.60
CA GLN A 358 -5.95 25.52 -4.67
C GLN A 358 -6.35 24.85 -6.00
N ASP A 359 -7.41 25.30 -6.66
CA ASP A 359 -7.80 24.81 -7.98
C ASP A 359 -7.40 25.78 -9.12
N ASN A 360 -6.46 26.69 -8.87
CA ASN A 360 -6.02 27.71 -9.85
C ASN A 360 -5.17 27.09 -10.97
N ASN A 361 -5.10 27.68 -12.17
CA ASN A 361 -4.20 27.23 -13.24
C ASN A 361 -2.75 27.73 -13.06
N GLU A 362 -2.55 28.90 -12.45
CA GLU A 362 -1.22 29.39 -12.07
C GLU A 362 -0.77 28.68 -10.79
N ARG A 363 0.29 27.88 -10.87
CA ARG A 363 0.69 26.98 -9.79
C ARG A 363 2.20 26.97 -9.60
N HIS A 364 2.61 26.61 -8.40
CA HIS A 364 3.98 26.29 -8.02
C HIS A 364 4.07 24.81 -7.66
N ASP A 365 5.09 24.08 -8.09
CA ASP A 365 5.27 22.67 -7.70
C ASP A 365 5.88 22.61 -6.28
N VAL A 366 5.06 22.86 -5.26
CA VAL A 366 5.50 23.06 -3.88
C VAL A 366 6.19 21.81 -3.34
N VAL A 367 5.65 20.63 -3.62
CA VAL A 367 6.22 19.33 -3.21
C VAL A 367 7.61 19.15 -3.79
N LYS A 368 7.78 19.34 -5.10
CA LYS A 368 9.09 19.21 -5.74
C LYS A 368 10.09 20.22 -5.19
N GLU A 369 9.71 21.49 -5.15
CA GLU A 369 10.59 22.58 -4.71
C GLU A 369 11.00 22.43 -3.23
N LEU A 370 10.11 21.91 -2.36
CA LEU A 370 10.45 21.57 -0.98
C LEU A 370 11.38 20.35 -0.88
N THR A 371 11.18 19.35 -1.74
CA THR A 371 12.00 18.13 -1.78
C THR A 371 13.42 18.42 -2.27
N GLU A 372 13.54 19.25 -3.30
CA GLU A 372 14.81 19.74 -3.86
C GLU A 372 15.46 20.82 -2.99
N LYS A 373 14.76 21.31 -1.95
CA LYS A 373 15.19 22.37 -1.02
C LYS A 373 15.43 23.73 -1.67
N ASN A 374 14.82 23.97 -2.82
CA ASN A 374 14.79 25.28 -3.47
C ASN A 374 13.89 26.26 -2.70
N ILE A 375 12.86 25.74 -2.04
CA ILE A 375 12.03 26.48 -1.09
C ILE A 375 11.99 25.75 0.25
N THR A 376 11.57 26.48 1.29
CA THR A 376 11.46 25.97 2.65
C THR A 376 10.20 26.51 3.32
N ILE A 377 9.80 25.84 4.39
CA ILE A 377 8.74 26.30 5.29
C ILE A 377 9.36 27.25 6.30
N GLU A 378 8.88 28.48 6.35
CA GLU A 378 9.34 29.52 7.26
C GLU A 378 8.32 29.80 8.37
N HIS A 379 8.86 30.14 9.54
CA HIS A 379 8.11 30.59 10.71
C HIS A 379 8.09 32.12 10.76
N ILE A 380 6.93 32.74 10.55
CA ILE A 380 6.80 34.21 10.57
C ILE A 380 7.24 34.74 11.94
N MET A 381 6.61 34.25 13.00
CA MET A 381 7.10 34.32 14.37
C MET A 381 8.13 33.20 14.58
N PRO A 382 9.41 33.52 14.89
CA PRO A 382 10.49 32.53 14.89
C PRO A 382 10.40 31.54 16.06
N GLN A 383 11.08 30.40 15.90
CA GLN A 383 11.19 29.38 16.96
C GLN A 383 11.91 29.89 18.21
N THR A 384 12.90 30.78 18.04
CA THR A 384 13.58 31.45 19.13
C THR A 384 13.24 32.93 19.11
N LEU A 385 12.50 33.40 20.12
CA LEU A 385 12.08 34.80 20.20
C LEU A 385 13.20 35.70 20.71
N SER A 386 13.46 36.79 19.99
CA SER A 386 14.27 37.91 20.48
C SER A 386 13.45 38.79 21.43
N ASP A 387 14.11 39.66 22.20
CA ASP A 387 13.41 40.57 23.11
C ASP A 387 12.45 41.50 22.36
N LYS A 388 12.80 41.91 21.14
CA LYS A 388 11.90 42.69 20.26
C LYS A 388 10.60 41.94 19.96
N TRP A 389 10.68 40.63 19.70
CA TRP A 389 9.51 39.80 19.46
C TRP A 389 8.66 39.64 20.71
N LYS A 390 9.27 39.44 21.88
CA LYS A 390 8.56 39.38 23.17
C LYS A 390 7.79 40.68 23.44
N THR A 391 8.44 41.83 23.22
CA THR A 391 7.79 43.13 23.35
C THR A 391 6.63 43.31 22.37
N ALA A 392 6.78 42.87 21.11
CA ALA A 392 5.72 42.99 20.09
C ALA A 392 4.51 42.10 20.39
N LEU A 393 4.72 40.92 20.97
CA LEU A 393 3.66 39.98 21.35
C LEU A 393 2.94 40.38 22.66
N GLY A 394 3.57 41.21 23.49
CA GLY A 394 3.02 41.67 24.78
C GLY A 394 3.24 40.68 25.93
N ASP A 395 2.56 40.89 27.04
CA ASP A 395 2.77 40.14 28.29
C ASP A 395 2.46 38.64 28.15
N ASP A 396 1.56 38.28 27.23
CA ASP A 396 1.10 36.91 26.94
C ASP A 396 1.98 36.15 25.94
N TRP A 397 3.18 36.66 25.62
CA TRP A 397 4.02 36.13 24.55
C TRP A 397 4.33 34.63 24.66
N GLU A 398 4.52 34.09 25.88
CA GLU A 398 4.81 32.66 26.11
C GLU A 398 3.65 31.78 25.63
N ARG A 399 2.43 32.10 26.06
CA ARG A 399 1.20 31.39 25.66
C ARG A 399 1.00 31.47 24.15
N ILE A 400 1.14 32.67 23.57
CA ILE A 400 0.96 32.89 22.13
C ILE A 400 1.99 32.07 21.34
N HIS A 401 3.25 32.08 21.79
CA HIS A 401 4.32 31.33 21.15
C HIS A 401 4.04 29.83 21.18
N GLU A 402 3.77 29.27 22.36
CA GLU A 402 3.49 27.83 22.51
C GLU A 402 2.29 27.38 21.67
N GLN A 403 1.20 28.17 21.68
CA GLN A 403 -0.02 27.83 20.98
C GLN A 403 0.14 27.90 19.45
N TYR A 404 0.76 28.97 18.93
CA TYR A 404 0.72 29.28 17.50
C TYR A 404 1.98 28.90 16.72
N LEU A 405 3.12 28.61 17.39
CA LEU A 405 4.43 28.47 16.74
C LEU A 405 4.41 27.55 15.52
N HIS A 406 3.86 26.34 15.65
CA HIS A 406 3.84 25.37 14.54
C HIS A 406 2.48 25.27 13.83
N THR A 407 1.57 26.20 14.08
CA THR A 407 0.24 26.22 13.45
C THR A 407 0.29 26.78 12.04
N MET A 408 -0.69 26.41 11.20
CA MET A 408 -0.79 26.90 9.82
C MET A 408 -0.75 28.43 9.71
N ALA A 409 -1.30 29.14 10.71
CA ALA A 409 -1.33 30.59 10.74
C ALA A 409 0.07 31.22 10.80
N ASN A 410 1.04 30.56 11.43
CA ASN A 410 2.41 31.05 11.57
C ASN A 410 3.37 30.53 10.48
N LEU A 411 2.90 29.66 9.60
CA LEU A 411 3.72 29.06 8.54
C LEU A 411 3.54 29.77 7.19
N THR A 412 4.62 29.82 6.44
CA THR A 412 4.70 30.40 5.10
C THR A 412 5.75 29.68 4.26
N LEU A 413 5.75 29.90 2.94
CA LEU A 413 6.74 29.36 2.01
C LEU A 413 7.71 30.46 1.58
N THR A 414 9.00 30.14 1.50
CA THR A 414 10.04 31.05 1.03
C THR A 414 11.26 30.33 0.46
N GLY A 415 11.89 30.93 -0.55
CA GLY A 415 13.18 30.51 -1.11
C GLY A 415 14.40 31.12 -0.41
N TYR A 416 14.21 32.07 0.52
CA TYR A 416 15.30 32.88 1.08
C TYR A 416 15.50 32.73 2.60
N ASN A 417 15.07 31.59 3.18
CA ASN A 417 15.05 31.34 4.63
C ASN A 417 16.36 31.67 5.36
N SER A 418 17.51 31.36 4.76
CA SER A 418 18.83 31.66 5.32
C SER A 418 19.06 33.14 5.66
N GLN A 419 18.30 34.05 5.04
CA GLN A 419 18.39 35.50 5.26
C GLN A 419 17.37 36.04 6.29
N TYR A 420 16.32 35.28 6.64
CA TYR A 420 15.24 35.75 7.52
C TYR A 420 15.59 35.66 9.01
N SER A 421 16.30 34.61 9.45
CA SER A 421 16.77 34.40 10.84
C SER A 421 15.76 34.87 11.91
N ASN A 422 16.25 35.56 12.96
CA ASN A 422 15.43 36.14 14.03
C ASN A 422 15.09 37.62 13.78
N LEU A 423 15.03 38.05 12.51
CA LEU A 423 14.58 39.39 12.17
C LEU A 423 13.15 39.63 12.68
N THR A 424 12.83 40.89 12.96
CA THR A 424 11.47 41.30 13.29
C THR A 424 10.55 41.08 12.10
N PHE A 425 9.25 40.98 12.35
CA PHE A 425 8.26 40.81 11.29
C PHE A 425 8.39 41.83 10.16
N ILE A 426 8.55 43.12 10.49
CA ILE A 426 8.65 44.20 9.50
C ILE A 426 9.91 44.06 8.64
N GLU A 427 11.04 43.71 9.26
CA GLU A 427 12.29 43.45 8.55
C GLU A 427 12.13 42.26 7.58
N LYS A 428 11.52 41.15 8.03
CA LYS A 428 11.22 39.99 7.16
C LYS A 428 10.27 40.37 6.01
N ARG A 429 9.28 41.22 6.29
CA ARG A 429 8.29 41.64 5.28
C ARG A 429 8.91 42.51 4.19
N ASP A 430 9.68 43.52 4.58
CA ASP A 430 10.11 44.63 3.71
C ASP A 430 11.53 44.48 3.13
N MET A 431 12.31 43.48 3.55
CA MET A 431 13.63 43.22 2.97
C MET A 431 13.54 42.89 1.47
N GLU A 432 14.65 43.04 0.75
CA GLU A 432 14.75 42.61 -0.66
C GLU A 432 14.41 41.12 -0.77
N LYS A 433 13.42 40.77 -1.60
CA LYS A 433 12.89 39.39 -1.72
C LYS A 433 12.26 38.86 -0.42
N GLY A 434 11.79 39.79 0.41
CA GLY A 434 11.00 39.57 1.62
C GLY A 434 9.60 39.01 1.32
N VAL A 435 8.78 38.86 2.36
CA VAL A 435 7.42 38.34 2.24
C VAL A 435 6.57 39.20 1.28
N LYS A 436 6.81 40.52 1.25
CA LYS A 436 6.10 41.49 0.40
C LYS A 436 6.24 41.19 -1.10
N ASP A 437 7.41 40.72 -1.52
CA ASP A 437 7.74 40.43 -2.93
C ASP A 437 7.48 38.96 -3.31
N SER A 438 7.00 38.14 -2.36
CA SER A 438 6.81 36.70 -2.57
C SER A 438 5.75 36.38 -3.63
N ALA A 439 6.01 35.38 -4.47
CA ALA A 439 5.06 34.87 -5.45
C ALA A 439 4.04 33.85 -4.88
N PHE A 440 4.20 33.45 -3.61
CA PHE A 440 3.31 32.48 -2.95
C PHE A 440 2.01 33.12 -2.48
N ARG A 441 0.88 32.50 -2.80
CA ARG A 441 -0.46 32.92 -2.37
C ARG A 441 -0.64 32.84 -0.88
N LEU A 442 -0.05 31.83 -0.24
CA LEU A 442 -0.01 31.72 1.22
C LEU A 442 0.55 32.99 1.87
N ASN A 443 1.35 33.79 1.17
CA ASN A 443 1.98 34.98 1.73
C ASN A 443 1.10 36.23 1.57
N ASN A 444 0.05 36.20 0.73
CA ASN A 444 -0.70 37.38 0.32
C ASN A 444 -1.29 38.17 1.50
N SER A 445 -1.93 37.52 2.47
CA SER A 445 -2.47 38.23 3.64
C SER A 445 -1.40 38.77 4.59
N VAL A 446 -0.19 38.20 4.56
CA VAL A 446 0.95 38.65 5.37
C VAL A 446 1.59 39.91 4.79
N LYS A 447 1.56 40.09 3.46
CA LYS A 447 2.21 41.21 2.76
C LYS A 447 1.77 42.59 3.25
N SER A 448 0.51 42.71 3.66
CA SER A 448 -0.11 43.97 4.09
C SER A 448 -0.16 44.16 5.60
N CYS A 449 0.20 43.17 6.40
CA CYS A 449 0.19 43.29 7.86
C CYS A 449 1.29 44.26 8.30
N GLU A 450 0.99 45.19 9.22
CA GLU A 450 1.94 46.16 9.79
C GLU A 450 2.58 45.69 11.09
N GLN A 451 2.07 44.62 11.66
CA GLN A 451 2.56 43.98 12.87
C GLN A 451 2.21 42.49 12.83
N TRP A 452 2.77 41.72 13.76
CA TRP A 452 2.49 40.30 13.88
C TRP A 452 2.24 39.93 15.33
N THR A 453 0.98 40.08 15.75
CA THR A 453 0.51 39.78 17.10
C THR A 453 -0.51 38.64 17.07
N GLU A 454 -1.07 38.27 18.22
CA GLU A 454 -2.16 37.29 18.30
C GLU A 454 -3.38 37.70 17.44
N THR A 455 -3.62 39.01 17.26
CA THR A 455 -4.72 39.53 16.45
C THR A 455 -4.56 39.12 14.97
N GLU A 456 -3.38 39.35 14.38
CA GLU A 456 -3.10 38.98 13.00
C GLU A 456 -3.02 37.46 12.82
N LEU A 457 -2.47 36.73 13.80
CA LEU A 457 -2.47 35.26 13.81
C LEU A 457 -3.89 34.69 13.76
N LYS A 458 -4.82 35.21 14.58
CA LYS A 458 -6.23 34.78 14.59
C LYS A 458 -6.94 35.14 13.28
N ALA A 459 -6.69 36.33 12.75
CA ALA A 459 -7.28 36.76 11.47
C ALA A 459 -6.84 35.85 10.32
N ARG A 460 -5.55 35.58 10.20
CA ARG A 460 -4.99 34.66 9.20
C ARG A 460 -5.44 33.22 9.42
N GLN A 461 -5.51 32.76 10.67
CA GLN A 461 -6.00 31.43 10.99
C GLN A 461 -7.43 31.22 10.45
N LYS A 462 -8.30 32.22 10.62
CA LYS A 462 -9.67 32.18 10.10
C LYS A 462 -9.69 32.14 8.57
N GLU A 463 -8.91 33.01 7.91
CA GLU A 463 -8.80 33.01 6.44
C GLU A 463 -8.35 31.65 5.90
N LEU A 464 -7.31 31.06 6.49
CA LEU A 464 -6.78 29.76 6.07
C LEU A 464 -7.74 28.62 6.40
N GLN A 465 -8.48 28.71 7.51
CA GLN A 465 -9.57 27.77 7.81
C GLN A 465 -10.65 27.85 6.72
N ASP A 466 -11.08 29.05 6.32
CA ASP A 466 -12.08 29.21 5.26
C ASP A 466 -11.59 28.64 3.91
N VAL A 467 -10.30 28.79 3.58
CA VAL A 467 -9.70 28.12 2.41
C VAL A 467 -9.76 26.60 2.55
N PHE A 468 -9.36 26.05 3.71
CA PHE A 468 -9.40 24.61 3.97
C PHE A 468 -10.81 24.04 3.77
N MET A 469 -11.82 24.69 4.35
CA MET A 469 -13.23 24.24 4.25
C MET A 469 -13.76 24.25 2.82
N ARG A 470 -13.28 25.17 1.97
CA ARG A 470 -13.65 25.22 0.55
C ARG A 470 -12.95 24.15 -0.27
N LEU A 471 -11.69 23.84 0.03
CA LEU A 471 -10.93 22.81 -0.68
C LEU A 471 -11.42 21.41 -0.35
N TRP A 472 -11.83 21.19 0.90
CA TRP A 472 -12.29 19.89 1.38
C TRP A 472 -13.65 20.04 2.07
N PRO A 473 -14.74 20.28 1.31
CA PRO A 473 -16.09 20.43 1.86
C PRO A 473 -16.63 19.09 2.35
N MET A 474 -17.57 19.12 3.29
CA MET A 474 -18.17 17.88 3.82
C MET A 474 -19.03 17.27 2.72
N PRO A 475 -18.78 16.01 2.31
CA PRO A 475 -19.59 15.40 1.27
C PRO A 475 -21.03 15.24 1.76
N THR A 476 -21.97 15.43 0.86
CA THR A 476 -23.39 15.15 1.08
C THR A 476 -23.87 14.15 0.03
N THR A 477 -24.77 13.27 0.45
CA THR A 477 -25.37 12.24 -0.38
C THR A 477 -26.87 12.16 -0.08
N SER A 478 -27.68 11.99 -1.11
CA SER A 478 -29.11 11.69 -0.99
C SER A 478 -29.38 10.20 -1.09
N PHE A 479 -28.33 9.36 -1.16
CA PHE A 479 -28.48 7.92 -1.19
C PHE A 479 -29.04 7.42 0.14
N GLU A 480 -30.18 6.75 0.07
CA GLU A 480 -30.76 6.00 1.17
C GLU A 480 -30.84 4.51 0.76
N PRO A 481 -30.43 3.57 1.63
CA PRO A 481 -30.52 2.16 1.31
C PRO A 481 -31.99 1.72 1.15
N LEU A 482 -32.25 0.82 0.18
CA LEU A 482 -33.60 0.40 -0.25
C LEU A 482 -34.46 -0.29 0.82
N SER A 483 -33.85 -0.73 1.92
CA SER A 483 -34.57 -1.15 3.11
C SER A 483 -33.91 -0.50 4.31
N ARG A 484 -34.67 -0.25 5.38
CA ARG A 484 -34.09 -0.14 6.73
C ARG A 484 -33.44 -1.49 7.01
N GLU A 485 -32.22 -1.66 6.53
CA GLU A 485 -31.43 -2.85 6.76
C GLU A 485 -31.42 -3.02 8.28
N ALA A 486 -31.79 -4.21 8.74
CA ALA A 486 -31.43 -4.67 10.07
C ALA A 486 -29.98 -4.24 10.28
N GLU A 487 -29.71 -3.48 11.35
CA GLU A 487 -28.40 -2.92 11.59
C GLU A 487 -27.41 -4.07 11.43
N SER A 488 -26.47 -3.94 10.49
CA SER A 488 -25.54 -5.00 10.18
C SER A 488 -24.14 -4.46 10.10
N THR A 489 -23.20 -5.28 10.54
CA THR A 489 -21.79 -4.95 10.61
C THR A 489 -20.97 -6.22 10.46
N SER A 490 -19.78 -6.11 9.91
CA SER A 490 -18.85 -7.21 9.78
C SER A 490 -18.01 -7.38 11.05
N LEU A 491 -17.44 -8.57 11.24
CA LEU A 491 -16.54 -8.83 12.36
C LEU A 491 -15.31 -7.92 12.36
N ASP A 492 -14.81 -7.50 11.19
CA ASP A 492 -13.65 -6.60 11.09
C ASP A 492 -13.94 -5.12 11.38
N ASP A 493 -15.18 -4.75 11.67
CA ASP A 493 -15.55 -3.40 12.09
C ASP A 493 -15.15 -3.15 13.56
N GLU A 494 -13.87 -2.78 13.77
CA GLU A 494 -13.33 -2.40 15.07
C GLU A 494 -14.05 -1.20 15.70
N ASP A 495 -14.74 -0.42 14.86
CA ASP A 495 -15.43 0.78 15.30
C ASP A 495 -16.86 0.49 15.80
N TYR A 496 -17.33 -0.76 15.65
CA TYR A 496 -18.66 -1.19 16.06
C TYR A 496 -18.71 -1.65 17.53
N GLU A 497 -19.76 -1.26 18.27
CA GLU A 497 -20.03 -1.78 19.61
C GLU A 497 -21.00 -2.96 19.56
N PHE A 498 -20.46 -4.18 19.66
CA PHE A 498 -21.27 -5.39 19.69
C PHE A 498 -22.00 -5.59 21.02
N THR A 499 -21.47 -5.03 22.11
CA THR A 499 -22.04 -5.23 23.45
C THR A 499 -23.43 -4.59 23.56
N GLY A 500 -24.41 -5.36 24.00
CA GLY A 500 -25.81 -4.91 24.15
C GLY A 500 -26.68 -5.10 22.91
N LYS A 501 -26.12 -5.44 21.75
CA LYS A 501 -26.88 -5.69 20.51
C LYS A 501 -27.54 -7.06 20.51
N LYS A 502 -28.77 -7.14 19.99
CA LYS A 502 -29.54 -8.39 19.83
C LYS A 502 -29.41 -8.92 18.40
N LEU A 503 -28.84 -10.11 18.24
CA LEU A 503 -28.73 -10.76 16.92
C LEU A 503 -30.09 -11.20 16.36
N GLN A 504 -30.23 -11.05 15.05
CA GLN A 504 -31.31 -11.61 14.23
C GLN A 504 -30.78 -12.75 13.35
N ALA A 505 -29.63 -12.53 12.73
CA ALA A 505 -28.96 -13.49 11.85
C ALA A 505 -27.47 -13.16 11.79
N TYR A 506 -26.70 -14.04 11.16
CA TYR A 506 -25.37 -13.73 10.66
C TYR A 506 -25.26 -14.25 9.23
N MET A 507 -24.39 -13.65 8.44
CA MET A 507 -23.94 -14.18 7.15
C MET A 507 -22.51 -14.65 7.30
N LEU A 508 -22.24 -15.87 6.82
CA LEU A 508 -20.89 -16.42 6.72
C LEU A 508 -20.71 -16.88 5.26
N HIS A 509 -19.66 -16.39 4.59
CA HIS A 509 -19.39 -16.70 3.17
C HIS A 509 -20.59 -16.41 2.24
N GLY A 510 -21.30 -15.31 2.53
CA GLY A 510 -22.50 -14.90 1.80
C GLY A 510 -23.75 -15.74 2.07
N VAL A 511 -23.69 -16.77 2.92
CA VAL A 511 -24.84 -17.59 3.32
C VAL A 511 -25.41 -17.08 4.63
N ARG A 512 -26.73 -16.84 4.65
CA ARG A 512 -27.43 -16.27 5.81
C ARG A 512 -27.96 -17.36 6.75
N TYR A 513 -27.65 -17.24 8.04
CA TYR A 513 -28.06 -18.12 9.12
C TYR A 513 -28.80 -17.34 10.21
N THR A 514 -30.04 -17.74 10.52
CA THR A 514 -30.82 -17.12 11.59
C THR A 514 -30.38 -17.62 12.97
N VAL A 515 -30.22 -16.71 13.94
CA VAL A 515 -29.79 -17.04 15.30
C VAL A 515 -30.49 -16.17 16.33
N ASN A 516 -30.68 -16.69 17.54
CA ASN A 516 -31.32 -15.95 18.62
C ASN A 516 -30.34 -15.40 19.65
N THR A 517 -29.15 -15.99 19.78
CA THR A 517 -28.17 -15.59 20.80
C THR A 517 -26.74 -15.57 20.27
N TRP A 518 -25.89 -14.73 20.87
CA TRP A 518 -24.45 -14.69 20.60
C TRP A 518 -23.76 -16.03 20.88
N LYS A 519 -24.24 -16.79 21.88
CA LYS A 519 -23.72 -18.11 22.22
C LYS A 519 -23.99 -19.13 21.12
N GLU A 520 -25.22 -19.16 20.61
CA GLU A 520 -25.62 -20.02 19.49
C GLU A 520 -24.84 -19.68 18.22
N MET A 521 -24.71 -18.40 17.90
CA MET A 521 -23.93 -17.95 16.75
C MET A 521 -22.47 -18.42 16.83
N LEU A 522 -21.80 -18.20 17.97
CA LEU A 522 -20.41 -18.63 18.15
C LEU A 522 -20.23 -20.14 17.91
N ILE A 523 -21.15 -20.96 18.44
CA ILE A 523 -21.10 -22.42 18.26
C ILE A 523 -21.28 -22.79 16.78
N GLN A 524 -22.25 -22.19 16.09
CA GLN A 524 -22.51 -22.49 14.68
C GLN A 524 -21.35 -22.05 13.79
N VAL A 525 -20.83 -20.83 13.97
CA VAL A 525 -19.68 -20.33 13.20
C VAL A 525 -18.45 -21.20 13.42
N CYS A 526 -18.10 -21.53 14.68
CA CYS A 526 -17.00 -22.46 14.94
C CYS A 526 -17.24 -23.84 14.32
N GLY A 527 -18.49 -24.33 14.31
CA GLY A 527 -18.85 -25.59 13.67
C GLY A 527 -18.68 -25.57 12.15
N HIS A 528 -19.06 -24.48 11.48
CA HIS A 528 -18.86 -24.30 10.04
C HIS A 528 -17.37 -24.24 9.69
N ILE A 529 -16.60 -23.42 10.41
CA ILE A 529 -15.15 -23.30 10.19
C ILE A 529 -14.41 -24.60 10.52
N LEU A 530 -14.87 -25.38 11.51
CA LEU A 530 -14.30 -26.69 11.82
C LEU A 530 -14.39 -27.67 10.64
N ILE A 531 -15.47 -27.62 9.86
CA ILE A 531 -15.64 -28.47 8.68
C ILE A 531 -14.63 -28.09 7.60
N GLU A 532 -14.38 -26.79 7.40
CA GLU A 532 -13.50 -26.28 6.36
C GLU A 532 -12.01 -26.31 6.73
N LYS A 533 -11.67 -26.00 7.99
CA LYS A 533 -10.31 -25.76 8.49
C LYS A 533 -9.99 -26.61 9.73
N ARG A 534 -10.37 -27.89 9.69
CA ARG A 534 -10.26 -28.82 10.83
C ARG A 534 -8.89 -28.82 11.52
N SER A 535 -7.81 -28.96 10.74
CA SER A 535 -6.44 -29.03 11.25
C SER A 535 -6.04 -27.78 12.05
N THR A 536 -6.49 -26.59 11.62
CA THR A 536 -6.24 -25.34 12.33
C THR A 536 -6.99 -25.30 13.65
N ILE A 537 -8.26 -25.72 13.69
CA ILE A 537 -9.02 -25.76 14.94
C ILE A 537 -8.46 -26.82 15.90
N GLU A 538 -8.01 -27.99 15.40
CA GLU A 538 -7.30 -28.99 16.21
C GLU A 538 -6.03 -28.40 16.82
N TRP A 539 -5.26 -27.64 16.04
CA TRP A 539 -4.08 -26.93 16.52
C TRP A 539 -4.43 -25.87 17.58
N LEU A 540 -5.49 -25.09 17.38
CA LEU A 540 -5.96 -24.11 18.38
C LEU A 540 -6.33 -24.78 19.70
N CYS A 541 -7.05 -25.90 19.64
CA CYS A 541 -7.41 -26.70 20.82
C CYS A 541 -6.17 -27.26 21.53
N ALA A 542 -5.23 -27.84 20.79
CA ALA A 542 -4.04 -28.48 21.35
C ALA A 542 -3.07 -27.48 22.02
N ASN A 543 -3.03 -26.23 21.54
CA ASN A 543 -2.18 -25.16 22.06
C ASN A 543 -2.92 -24.19 22.99
N GLU A 544 -4.19 -24.50 23.34
CA GLU A 544 -5.08 -23.67 24.15
C GLU A 544 -5.14 -22.20 23.70
N LYS A 545 -5.18 -21.97 22.38
CA LYS A 545 -5.25 -20.63 21.78
C LYS A 545 -6.68 -20.19 21.51
N CYS A 546 -6.90 -18.87 21.49
CA CYS A 546 -8.19 -18.25 21.14
C CYS A 546 -9.39 -18.79 21.95
N SER A 547 -9.16 -19.24 23.19
CA SER A 547 -10.15 -19.89 24.07
C SER A 547 -10.70 -21.24 23.57
N PHE A 548 -9.98 -21.90 22.67
CA PHE A 548 -10.16 -23.32 22.35
C PHE A 548 -9.33 -24.19 23.30
N SER A 549 -9.75 -25.44 23.54
CA SER A 549 -8.99 -26.39 24.35
C SER A 549 -9.46 -27.82 24.08
N THR A 550 -8.63 -28.78 24.47
CA THR A 550 -8.98 -30.21 24.49
C THR A 550 -9.68 -30.66 25.77
N THR A 551 -9.75 -29.78 26.79
CA THR A 551 -10.28 -30.13 28.11
C THR A 551 -11.73 -29.71 28.27
N GLN A 552 -12.56 -30.65 28.72
CA GLN A 552 -13.96 -30.41 29.05
C GLN A 552 -14.07 -29.63 30.35
N GLU A 553 -14.80 -28.51 30.31
CA GLU A 553 -15.14 -27.67 31.46
C GLU A 553 -16.57 -27.16 31.33
N ASP A 554 -17.22 -26.81 32.45
CA ASP A 554 -18.65 -26.46 32.50
C ASP A 554 -19.02 -25.21 31.68
N TRP A 555 -18.09 -24.26 31.53
CA TRP A 555 -18.26 -23.04 30.73
C TRP A 555 -17.91 -23.20 29.24
N ARG A 556 -17.41 -24.39 28.84
CA ARG A 556 -17.04 -24.70 27.46
C ARG A 556 -18.09 -25.56 26.77
N ARG A 557 -18.18 -25.45 25.45
CA ARG A 557 -19.05 -26.29 24.62
C ARG A 557 -18.21 -27.16 23.71
N GLU A 558 -18.58 -28.43 23.63
CA GLU A 558 -17.99 -29.39 22.68
C GLU A 558 -18.46 -29.09 21.25
N LEU A 559 -17.51 -28.94 20.33
CA LEU A 559 -17.75 -28.78 18.89
C LEU A 559 -17.61 -30.11 18.15
N ALA A 560 -16.63 -30.91 18.55
CA ALA A 560 -16.34 -32.27 18.08
C ALA A 560 -15.60 -33.03 19.20
N PRO A 561 -15.46 -34.37 19.13
CA PRO A 561 -14.81 -35.14 20.18
C PRO A 561 -13.43 -34.60 20.55
N GLY A 562 -13.27 -34.15 21.79
CA GLY A 562 -12.01 -33.59 22.29
C GLY A 562 -11.71 -32.15 21.84
N MET A 563 -12.69 -31.43 21.29
CA MET A 563 -12.55 -30.05 20.81
C MET A 563 -13.60 -29.17 21.47
N TYR A 564 -13.17 -28.27 22.35
CA TYR A 564 -14.03 -27.42 23.16
C TYR A 564 -13.72 -25.93 22.93
N VAL A 565 -14.75 -25.09 22.97
CA VAL A 565 -14.61 -23.61 22.92
C VAL A 565 -15.32 -22.97 24.11
N TRP A 566 -14.74 -21.91 24.66
CA TRP A 566 -15.38 -21.14 25.75
C TRP A 566 -16.58 -20.35 25.23
N THR A 567 -17.78 -20.69 25.70
CA THR A 567 -19.02 -20.07 25.22
C THR A 567 -19.76 -19.24 26.27
N ASP A 568 -19.52 -19.51 27.55
CA ASP A 568 -20.12 -18.77 28.67
C ASP A 568 -19.25 -17.58 29.09
N ASN A 569 -19.33 -16.50 28.33
CA ASN A 569 -18.52 -15.29 28.47
C ASN A 569 -19.24 -14.06 27.88
N SER A 570 -18.62 -12.89 27.98
CA SER A 570 -19.18 -11.63 27.44
C SER A 570 -19.24 -11.61 25.90
N THR A 571 -20.07 -10.76 25.31
CA THR A 571 -20.09 -10.55 23.84
C THR A 571 -18.72 -10.13 23.31
N ALA A 572 -18.02 -9.22 23.99
CA ALA A 572 -16.67 -8.82 23.61
C ALA A 572 -15.68 -10.01 23.60
N THR A 573 -15.78 -10.92 24.57
CA THR A 573 -14.96 -12.14 24.58
C THR A 573 -15.27 -13.04 23.38
N LYS A 574 -16.55 -13.20 23.00
CA LYS A 574 -16.94 -13.98 21.81
C LYS A 574 -16.38 -13.38 20.53
N ILE A 575 -16.45 -12.06 20.38
CA ILE A 575 -15.88 -11.34 19.24
C ILE A 575 -14.36 -11.54 19.17
N ASN A 576 -13.64 -11.46 20.30
CA ASN A 576 -12.20 -11.75 20.33
C ASN A 576 -11.86 -13.20 19.97
N ILE A 577 -12.68 -14.17 20.40
CA ILE A 577 -12.53 -15.58 20.00
C ILE A 577 -12.67 -15.72 18.49
N LEU A 578 -13.69 -15.09 17.89
CA LEU A 578 -13.92 -15.11 16.45
C LEU A 578 -12.77 -14.44 15.69
N HIS A 579 -12.29 -13.28 16.12
CA HIS A 579 -11.13 -12.62 15.51
C HIS A 579 -9.89 -13.53 15.51
N GLY A 580 -9.54 -14.09 16.67
CA GLY A 580 -8.38 -14.95 16.77
C GLY A 580 -8.51 -16.23 15.96
N MET A 581 -9.71 -16.82 15.88
CA MET A 581 -9.98 -17.98 15.03
C MET A 581 -9.88 -17.63 13.55
N PHE A 582 -10.53 -16.55 13.09
CA PHE A 582 -10.50 -16.12 11.70
C PHE A 582 -9.09 -15.73 11.25
N GLU A 583 -8.31 -15.09 12.12
CA GLU A 583 -6.92 -14.74 11.86
C GLU A 583 -6.07 -16.00 11.60
N GLU A 584 -6.13 -16.98 12.51
CA GLU A 584 -5.36 -18.24 12.43
C GLU A 584 -5.86 -19.16 11.30
N CYS A 585 -7.16 -19.14 10.97
CA CYS A 585 -7.74 -19.84 9.82
C CYS A 585 -7.51 -19.13 8.48
N ASN A 586 -6.86 -17.97 8.48
CA ASN A 586 -6.66 -17.09 7.34
C ASN A 586 -7.95 -16.63 6.61
N ILE A 587 -9.07 -16.56 7.34
CA ILE A 587 -10.36 -16.10 6.79
C ILE A 587 -10.48 -14.58 6.97
N PRO A 588 -10.94 -13.81 5.96
CA PRO A 588 -11.24 -12.40 6.14
C PRO A 588 -12.40 -12.22 7.14
N ALA A 589 -12.19 -11.43 8.19
CA ALA A 589 -13.25 -11.16 9.17
C ALA A 589 -14.47 -10.43 8.55
N SER A 590 -14.29 -9.77 7.39
CA SER A 590 -15.41 -9.25 6.59
C SER A 590 -16.40 -10.31 6.09
N GLU A 591 -16.00 -11.59 6.04
CA GLU A 591 -16.86 -12.70 5.61
C GLU A 591 -17.93 -13.05 6.64
N LEU A 592 -17.73 -12.65 7.90
CA LEU A 592 -18.72 -12.79 8.95
C LEU A 592 -19.43 -11.46 9.18
N VAL A 593 -20.68 -11.38 8.75
CA VAL A 593 -21.52 -10.19 8.92
C VAL A 593 -22.63 -10.53 9.91
N PHE A 594 -22.80 -9.70 10.92
CA PHE A 594 -23.88 -9.81 11.90
C PHE A 594 -25.06 -8.96 11.45
N GLU A 595 -26.28 -9.48 11.60
CA GLU A 595 -27.52 -8.72 11.45
C GLU A 595 -28.18 -8.61 12.83
N PHE A 596 -28.53 -7.39 13.23
CA PHE A 596 -29.14 -7.09 14.52
C PHE A 596 -30.62 -6.77 14.37
N ARG A 597 -31.40 -7.17 15.38
CA ARG A 597 -32.81 -6.79 15.47
C ARG A 597 -32.89 -5.28 15.63
N LEU A 598 -33.84 -4.66 14.95
CA LEU A 598 -34.18 -3.26 15.16
C LEU A 598 -34.64 -3.10 16.63
N ASP A 599 -34.06 -2.13 17.34
CA ASP A 599 -34.62 -1.70 18.62
C ASP A 599 -36.04 -1.19 18.34
N GLN A 600 -37.04 -1.91 18.84
CA GLN A 600 -38.40 -1.37 18.89
C GLN A 600 -38.38 -0.22 19.90
N GLU A 601 -38.52 1.01 19.42
CA GLU A 601 -38.96 2.12 20.25
C GLU A 601 -40.30 1.74 20.89
N GLY A 602 -40.31 1.57 22.22
CA GLY A 602 -41.48 1.56 23.09
C GLY A 602 -42.62 0.62 22.70
N GLU A 603 -42.60 -0.62 23.19
CA GLU A 603 -43.87 -1.22 23.59
C GLU A 603 -44.28 -0.53 24.89
N ASP A 604 -45.39 0.20 24.80
CA ASP A 604 -46.07 0.91 25.89
C ASP A 604 -46.18 0.03 27.14
N GLU A 605 -45.82 0.61 28.29
CA GLU A 605 -46.27 0.14 29.59
C GLU A 605 -47.81 0.29 29.66
N GLU A 606 -48.53 -0.84 29.58
CA GLU A 606 -49.80 -1.04 30.32
C GLU A 606 -49.70 -2.24 31.26
#